data_AF-A0A7K1KR80-F1
#
_entry.id   AF-A0A7K1KR80-F1
#
_cell.length_a   1.000
_cell.length_b   1.000
_cell.length_c   1.000
_cell.angle_alpha   90.00
_cell.angle_beta   90.00
_cell.angle_gamma   90.00
#
_symmetry.space_group_name_H-M   'P 1'
#
loop_
_entity.id
_entity.type
_entity.pdbx_description
1 polymer ?
#
loop_
_entity_poly.entity_id
_entity_poly.type
_entity_poly.pdbx_seq_one_letter_code
_entity_poly.pdbx_strand_id
1 'polypeptide(L)'
;MPRIARSPNHLYLKGTTYYFRHVVPSALRHSLGRSEIRMSLRTGYLAEARPKARILASGVKQVLTRIQDGELAMDDFDRIKLFLRDFLERFLKENEQISINNLTPPNPILQYVPGKTEELIDHLKGLLVSRDYDTMREYMVLAAEGDVFGPPQSFDLTDEFAHEFTKALIAYYRIISHRAEGDYAFENTILPPEPAAPQPAQETKSQIVLSEALKRYKADRIAAKRWSEGSANDILSTLNSLTDILGDIPVDELDRQAVRHVRDTLLQLPRFRNSKRFKGKTIQEMVALEPDNTVAVSTVNNNLTNISSFLTWCEDEQLIPANPAHRLKIKEEKPETEHRS
;
A
#
# COMPACT_ATOMS: atom_id res chain seq x y z
N MET A 1 -33.70 24.90 -14.23
CA MET A 1 -32.33 24.37 -14.37
C MET A 1 -32.21 23.11 -13.52
N PRO A 2 -32.19 21.90 -14.09
CA PRO A 2 -31.98 20.69 -13.32
C PRO A 2 -30.58 20.74 -12.70
N ARG A 3 -30.49 20.53 -11.38
CA ARG A 3 -29.20 20.39 -10.67
C ARG A 3 -28.43 19.24 -11.33
N ILE A 4 -27.34 19.55 -12.01
CA ILE A 4 -26.39 18.54 -12.49
C ILE A 4 -25.88 17.83 -11.23
N ALA A 5 -26.35 16.61 -11.01
CA ALA A 5 -25.90 15.78 -9.90
C ALA A 5 -24.39 15.56 -10.09
N ARG A 6 -23.59 16.07 -9.15
CA ARG A 6 -22.14 15.79 -9.12
C ARG A 6 -21.99 14.26 -9.14
N SER A 7 -21.20 13.75 -10.08
CA SER A 7 -20.87 12.33 -10.15
C SER A 7 -20.39 11.85 -8.78
N PRO A 8 -20.84 10.68 -8.30
CA PRO A 8 -20.47 10.19 -6.98
C PRO A 8 -18.94 10.19 -6.85
N ASN A 9 -18.43 10.83 -5.80
CA ASN A 9 -16.99 10.82 -5.55
C ASN A 9 -16.64 9.42 -5.04
N HIS A 10 -16.12 8.58 -5.94
CA HIS A 10 -15.68 7.23 -5.63
C HIS A 10 -14.41 7.19 -4.79
N LEU A 11 -13.95 8.33 -4.29
CA LEU A 11 -12.73 8.48 -3.51
C LEU A 11 -13.06 8.81 -2.07
N TYR A 12 -12.48 8.03 -1.17
CA TYR A 12 -12.50 8.22 0.26
C TYR A 12 -11.06 8.25 0.77
N LEU A 13 -10.60 9.38 1.31
CA LEU A 13 -9.27 9.49 1.90
C LEU A 13 -9.34 9.03 3.36
N LYS A 14 -8.57 8.01 3.71
CA LYS A 14 -8.39 7.57 5.10
C LYS A 14 -6.91 7.66 5.44
N GLY A 15 -6.56 8.58 6.34
CA GLY A 15 -5.17 8.95 6.56
C GLY A 15 -4.58 9.58 5.30
N THR A 16 -3.49 9.00 4.80
CA THR A 16 -2.78 9.45 3.59
C THR A 16 -3.14 8.65 2.33
N THR A 17 -4.01 7.65 2.40
CA THR A 17 -4.30 6.76 1.26
C THR A 17 -5.73 6.96 0.75
N TYR A 18 -5.87 7.13 -0.56
CA TYR A 18 -7.17 7.11 -1.22
C TYR A 18 -7.69 5.68 -1.35
N TYR A 19 -8.94 5.51 -0.97
CA TYR A 19 -9.73 4.31 -1.19
C TYR A 19 -10.79 4.58 -2.24
N PHE A 20 -10.98 3.63 -3.14
CA PHE A 20 -12.19 3.50 -3.90
C PHE A 20 -13.34 3.17 -2.95
N ARG A 21 -14.44 3.93 -3.04
CA ARG A 21 -15.69 3.70 -2.31
C ARG A 21 -16.83 3.66 -3.31
N HIS A 22 -17.57 2.56 -3.34
CA HIS A 22 -18.79 2.43 -4.11
C HIS A 22 -19.94 2.05 -3.20
N VAL A 23 -21.01 2.82 -3.25
CA VAL A 23 -22.23 2.48 -2.50
C VAL A 23 -22.87 1.27 -3.15
N VAL A 24 -23.26 0.28 -2.34
CA VAL A 24 -24.02 -0.87 -2.82
C VAL A 24 -25.48 -0.44 -2.99
N PRO A 25 -26.12 -0.69 -4.16
CA PRO A 25 -27.55 -0.45 -4.38
C PRO A 25 -28.39 -1.09 -3.27
N SER A 26 -29.44 -0.41 -2.80
CA SER A 26 -30.26 -0.89 -1.67
C SER A 26 -30.77 -2.33 -1.87
N ALA A 27 -31.18 -2.67 -3.09
CA ALA A 27 -31.65 -4.00 -3.48
C ALA A 27 -30.59 -5.11 -3.27
N LEU A 28 -29.30 -4.78 -3.33
CA LEU A 28 -28.19 -5.73 -3.21
C LEU A 28 -27.54 -5.74 -1.83
N ARG A 29 -27.96 -4.86 -0.90
CA ARG A 29 -27.31 -4.76 0.42
C ARG A 29 -27.54 -5.98 1.28
N HIS A 30 -28.75 -6.54 1.22
CA HIS A 30 -29.11 -7.73 1.97
C HIS A 30 -28.36 -8.96 1.44
N SER A 31 -28.31 -9.14 0.11
CA SER A 31 -27.62 -10.28 -0.51
C SER A 31 -26.09 -10.20 -0.41
N LEU A 32 -25.50 -9.00 -0.41
CA LEU A 32 -24.04 -8.81 -0.32
C LEU A 32 -23.53 -8.59 1.12
N GLY A 33 -24.42 -8.53 2.12
CA GLY A 33 -24.06 -8.34 3.53
C GLY A 33 -23.38 -7.00 3.85
N ARG A 34 -23.39 -6.02 2.93
CA ARG A 34 -22.68 -4.75 3.10
C ARG A 34 -23.34 -3.59 2.37
N SER A 35 -23.20 -2.40 2.93
CA SER A 35 -23.74 -1.14 2.37
C SER A 35 -22.80 -0.45 1.38
N GLU A 36 -21.51 -0.79 1.42
CA GLU A 36 -20.45 -0.18 0.61
C GLU A 36 -19.36 -1.18 0.26
N ILE A 37 -18.77 -1.01 -0.91
CA ILE A 37 -17.52 -1.66 -1.34
C ILE A 37 -16.41 -0.63 -1.15
N ARG A 38 -15.37 -1.00 -0.40
CA ARG A 38 -14.18 -0.17 -0.19
C ARG A 38 -12.94 -0.93 -0.61
N MET A 39 -12.08 -0.29 -1.39
CA MET A 39 -10.83 -0.89 -1.87
C MET A 39 -9.72 0.17 -1.86
N SER A 40 -8.56 -0.13 -1.28
CA SER A 40 -7.43 0.80 -1.32
C SER A 40 -6.95 0.99 -2.77
N LEU A 41 -6.71 2.24 -3.18
CA LEU A 41 -6.09 2.56 -4.48
C LEU A 41 -4.56 2.58 -4.39
N ARG A 42 -4.03 2.29 -3.20
CA ARG A 42 -2.61 2.21 -2.86
C ARG A 42 -1.84 3.47 -3.28
N THR A 43 -2.48 4.64 -3.12
CA THR A 43 -1.87 5.93 -3.46
C THR A 43 -2.50 7.03 -2.61
N GLY A 44 -1.68 7.92 -2.09
CA GLY A 44 -2.12 9.19 -1.50
C GLY A 44 -2.25 10.32 -2.50
N TYR A 45 -1.83 10.08 -3.75
CA TYR A 45 -1.82 11.08 -4.79
C TYR A 45 -3.16 11.07 -5.52
N LEU A 46 -3.89 12.19 -5.42
CA LEU A 46 -5.21 12.34 -6.03
C LEU A 46 -5.18 12.12 -7.56
N ALA A 47 -4.06 12.48 -8.21
CA ALA A 47 -3.85 12.34 -9.65
C ALA A 47 -3.82 10.86 -10.09
N GLU A 48 -3.31 9.95 -9.26
CA GLU A 48 -3.32 8.51 -9.52
C GLU A 48 -4.62 7.84 -9.04
N ALA A 49 -5.16 8.31 -7.93
CA ALA A 49 -6.37 7.76 -7.33
C ALA A 49 -7.58 7.94 -8.26
N ARG A 50 -7.71 9.10 -8.91
CA ARG A 50 -8.84 9.40 -9.81
C ARG A 50 -9.00 8.44 -10.99
N PRO A 51 -7.98 8.19 -11.83
CA PRO A 51 -8.11 7.25 -12.95
C PRO A 51 -8.38 5.82 -12.46
N LYS A 52 -7.69 5.35 -11.40
CA LYS A 52 -7.93 4.01 -10.81
C LYS A 52 -9.37 3.87 -10.29
N ALA A 53 -9.89 4.87 -9.57
CA ALA A 53 -11.25 4.88 -9.06
C ALA A 53 -12.31 4.90 -10.18
N ARG A 54 -12.06 5.56 -11.31
CA ARG A 54 -12.96 5.56 -12.47
C ARG A 54 -13.05 4.19 -13.13
N ILE A 55 -11.91 3.51 -13.31
CA ILE A 55 -11.88 2.16 -13.90
C ILE A 55 -12.65 1.19 -13.00
N LEU A 56 -12.37 1.22 -11.69
CA LEU A 56 -13.08 0.41 -10.70
C LEU A 56 -14.56 0.75 -10.62
N ALA A 57 -14.94 2.04 -10.71
CA ALA A 57 -16.35 2.43 -10.74
C ALA A 57 -17.08 1.85 -11.94
N SER A 58 -16.46 1.87 -13.12
CA SER A 58 -17.04 1.29 -14.33
C SER A 58 -17.22 -0.23 -14.20
N GLY A 59 -16.18 -0.94 -13.75
CA GLY A 59 -16.24 -2.40 -13.57
C GLY A 59 -17.23 -2.83 -12.49
N VAL A 60 -17.18 -2.18 -11.32
CA VAL A 60 -18.11 -2.48 -10.21
C VAL A 60 -19.55 -2.14 -10.58
N LYS A 61 -19.78 -1.03 -11.30
CA LYS A 61 -21.13 -0.70 -11.80
C LYS A 61 -21.62 -1.76 -12.78
N GLN A 62 -20.80 -2.18 -13.75
CA GLN A 62 -21.17 -3.24 -14.69
C GLN A 62 -21.52 -4.55 -13.96
N VAL A 63 -20.70 -4.98 -13.01
CA VAL A 63 -20.95 -6.20 -12.23
C VAL A 63 -22.23 -6.08 -11.39
N LEU A 64 -22.42 -4.98 -10.65
CA LEU A 64 -23.61 -4.79 -9.84
C LEU A 64 -24.88 -4.66 -10.67
N THR A 65 -24.83 -4.00 -11.83
CA THR A 65 -25.97 -3.93 -12.77
C THR A 65 -26.32 -5.31 -13.28
N ARG A 66 -25.33 -6.12 -13.69
CA ARG A 66 -25.57 -7.49 -14.13
C ARG A 66 -26.12 -8.38 -13.01
N ILE A 67 -25.69 -8.21 -11.76
CA ILE A 67 -26.27 -8.92 -10.61
C ILE A 67 -27.73 -8.48 -10.39
N GLN A 68 -28.00 -7.18 -10.50
CA GLN A 68 -29.33 -6.60 -10.29
C GLN A 68 -30.31 -6.99 -11.40
N ASP A 69 -29.83 -7.11 -12.63
CA ASP A 69 -30.62 -7.50 -13.81
C ASP A 69 -30.71 -9.04 -13.98
N GLY A 70 -30.10 -9.81 -13.07
CA GLY A 70 -30.11 -11.27 -13.08
C GLY A 70 -29.16 -11.91 -14.11
N GLU A 71 -28.35 -11.11 -14.80
CA GLU A 71 -27.35 -11.55 -15.80
C GLU A 71 -26.06 -12.11 -15.17
N LEU A 72 -25.84 -11.86 -13.87
CA LEU A 72 -24.78 -12.40 -13.03
C LEU A 72 -25.44 -12.96 -11.76
N ALA A 73 -25.82 -14.24 -11.79
CA ALA A 73 -26.25 -14.94 -10.59
C ALA A 73 -25.01 -15.20 -9.71
N MET A 74 -25.02 -14.73 -8.46
CA MET A 74 -24.11 -15.25 -7.44
C MET A 74 -24.71 -16.61 -7.07
N ASP A 75 -24.10 -17.70 -7.52
CA ASP A 75 -24.68 -19.02 -7.30
C ASP A 75 -24.66 -19.36 -5.80
N ASP A 76 -25.54 -20.28 -5.39
CA ASP A 76 -25.64 -20.69 -3.98
C ASP A 76 -24.30 -21.26 -3.47
N PHE A 77 -23.48 -21.81 -4.37
CA PHE A 77 -22.19 -22.40 -4.06
C PHE A 77 -21.15 -21.36 -3.58
N ASP A 78 -21.06 -20.20 -4.22
CA ASP A 78 -20.20 -19.10 -3.78
C ASP A 78 -20.64 -18.51 -2.44
N ARG A 79 -21.96 -18.46 -2.18
CA ARG A 79 -22.50 -18.03 -0.88
C ARG A 79 -22.18 -19.02 0.23
N ILE A 80 -22.32 -20.32 -0.05
CA ILE A 80 -21.96 -21.41 0.86
C ILE A 80 -20.47 -21.28 1.23
N LYS A 81 -19.57 -21.13 0.25
CA LYS A 81 -18.14 -21.02 0.53
C LYS A 81 -17.76 -19.81 1.38
N LEU A 82 -18.37 -18.65 1.13
CA LEU A 82 -18.12 -17.45 1.93
C LEU A 82 -18.60 -17.63 3.37
N PHE A 83 -19.80 -18.19 3.55
CA PHE A 83 -20.33 -18.51 4.88
C PHE A 83 -19.43 -19.49 5.63
N LEU A 84 -19.03 -20.58 4.98
CA LEU A 84 -18.21 -21.62 5.61
C LEU A 84 -16.80 -21.14 5.97
N ARG A 85 -16.25 -20.19 5.20
CA ARG A 85 -14.98 -19.53 5.54
C ARG A 85 -15.10 -18.69 6.82
N ASP A 86 -16.09 -17.80 6.88
CA ASP A 86 -16.34 -16.96 8.07
C ASP A 86 -16.63 -17.82 9.32
N PHE A 87 -17.45 -18.86 9.12
CA PHE A 87 -17.71 -19.88 10.12
C PHE A 87 -16.41 -20.49 10.66
N LEU A 88 -15.56 -21.01 9.78
CA LEU A 88 -14.32 -21.68 10.16
C LEU A 88 -13.37 -20.72 10.93
N GLU A 89 -13.18 -19.50 10.44
CA GLU A 89 -12.34 -18.48 11.09
C GLU A 89 -12.84 -18.12 12.49
N ARG A 90 -14.16 -17.95 12.66
CA ARG A 90 -14.78 -17.64 13.96
C ARG A 90 -14.52 -18.76 14.98
N PHE A 91 -14.74 -20.02 14.59
CA PHE A 91 -14.57 -21.16 15.50
C PHE A 91 -13.09 -21.42 15.85
N LEU A 92 -12.16 -21.23 14.92
CA LEU A 92 -10.74 -21.34 15.20
C LEU A 92 -10.27 -20.27 16.19
N LYS A 93 -10.78 -19.04 16.06
CA LYS A 93 -10.51 -17.95 16.99
C LYS A 93 -11.08 -18.23 18.39
N GLU A 94 -12.30 -18.76 18.47
CA GLU A 94 -12.91 -19.14 19.75
C GLU A 94 -12.15 -20.27 20.43
N ASN A 95 -11.79 -21.32 19.69
CA ASN A 95 -10.96 -22.42 20.18
C ASN A 95 -9.62 -21.92 20.76
N GLU A 96 -8.97 -20.98 20.06
CA GLU A 96 -7.73 -20.36 20.52
C GLU A 96 -7.94 -19.51 21.79
N GLN A 97 -9.01 -18.71 21.86
CA GLN A 97 -9.33 -17.93 23.05
C GLN A 97 -9.63 -18.80 24.27
N ILE A 98 -10.32 -19.92 24.09
CA ILE A 98 -10.56 -20.90 25.15
C ILE A 98 -9.23 -21.45 25.66
N SER A 99 -8.33 -21.83 24.74
CA SER A 99 -7.02 -22.38 25.06
C SER A 99 -6.12 -21.36 25.78
N ILE A 100 -6.02 -20.13 25.27
CA ILE A 100 -5.19 -19.05 25.84
C ILE A 100 -5.66 -18.67 27.25
N ASN A 101 -6.97 -18.57 27.45
CA ASN A 101 -7.54 -18.09 28.71
C ASN A 101 -7.93 -19.23 29.66
N ASN A 102 -7.61 -20.50 29.33
CA ASN A 102 -8.01 -21.70 30.07
C ASN A 102 -9.51 -21.71 30.43
N LEU A 103 -10.36 -21.34 29.48
CA LEU A 103 -11.81 -21.28 29.69
C LEU A 103 -12.43 -22.68 29.62
N THR A 104 -13.59 -22.84 30.26
CA THR A 104 -14.41 -24.03 30.01
C THR A 104 -15.05 -23.89 28.63
N PRO A 105 -14.88 -24.88 27.73
CA PRO A 105 -15.46 -24.81 26.40
C PRO A 105 -16.99 -24.87 26.50
N PRO A 106 -17.72 -23.99 25.78
CA PRO A 106 -19.17 -24.04 25.74
C PRO A 106 -19.68 -25.32 25.07
N ASN A 107 -18.89 -25.89 24.15
CA ASN A 107 -19.17 -27.20 23.56
C ASN A 107 -17.92 -28.09 23.48
N PRO A 108 -17.93 -29.30 24.08
CA PRO A 108 -16.80 -30.24 24.04
C PRO A 108 -16.45 -30.77 22.64
N ILE A 109 -17.40 -30.77 21.70
CA ILE A 109 -17.20 -31.28 20.33
C ILE A 109 -16.20 -30.40 19.56
N LEU A 110 -16.08 -29.12 19.93
CA LEU A 110 -15.18 -28.15 19.31
C LEU A 110 -13.76 -28.14 19.91
N GLN A 111 -13.42 -29.18 20.66
CA GLN A 111 -12.12 -29.31 21.30
C GLN A 111 -11.35 -30.48 20.73
N TYR A 112 -10.02 -30.35 20.72
CA TYR A 112 -9.16 -31.46 20.40
C TYR A 112 -9.23 -32.50 21.53
N VAL A 113 -9.55 -33.73 21.15
CA VAL A 113 -9.54 -34.89 22.06
C VAL A 113 -8.73 -36.00 21.37
N PRO A 114 -7.54 -36.34 21.90
CA PRO A 114 -6.68 -37.35 21.29
C PRO A 114 -7.41 -38.67 21.02
N GLY A 115 -7.22 -39.21 19.81
CA GLY A 115 -7.88 -40.42 19.31
C GLY A 115 -9.28 -40.12 18.75
N LYS A 116 -10.13 -39.42 19.51
CA LYS A 116 -11.51 -39.14 19.10
C LYS A 116 -11.59 -38.14 17.95
N THR A 117 -10.74 -37.11 17.96
CA THR A 117 -10.72 -36.12 16.87
C THR A 117 -10.24 -36.75 15.56
N GLU A 118 -9.26 -37.65 15.61
CA GLU A 118 -8.75 -38.38 14.45
C GLU A 118 -9.80 -39.35 13.89
N GLU A 119 -10.49 -40.12 14.76
CA GLU A 119 -11.63 -40.96 14.37
C GLU A 119 -12.74 -40.15 13.70
N LEU A 120 -13.05 -38.96 14.23
CA LEU A 120 -14.05 -38.07 13.64
C LEU A 120 -13.63 -37.53 12.27
N ILE A 121 -12.36 -37.16 12.10
CA ILE A 121 -11.82 -36.74 10.80
C ILE A 121 -11.99 -37.87 9.78
N ASP A 122 -11.67 -39.10 10.14
CA ASP A 122 -11.77 -40.24 9.23
C ASP A 122 -13.23 -40.62 8.93
N HIS A 123 -14.14 -40.50 9.91
CA HIS A 123 -15.58 -40.62 9.68
C HIS A 123 -16.09 -39.58 8.67
N LEU A 124 -15.74 -38.31 8.84
CA LEU A 124 -16.12 -37.23 7.92
C LEU A 124 -15.54 -37.43 6.50
N LYS A 125 -14.30 -37.92 6.38
CA LYS A 125 -13.75 -38.32 5.08
C LYS A 125 -14.55 -39.46 4.46
N GLY A 126 -14.95 -40.45 5.26
CA GLY A 126 -15.81 -41.56 4.84
C GLY A 126 -17.12 -41.06 4.24
N LEU A 127 -17.80 -40.13 4.92
CA LEU A 127 -19.03 -39.50 4.43
C LEU A 127 -18.84 -38.74 3.10
N LEU A 128 -17.71 -38.05 2.91
CA LEU A 128 -17.39 -37.41 1.62
C LEU A 128 -17.17 -38.42 0.49
N VAL A 129 -16.54 -39.55 0.78
CA VAL A 129 -16.27 -40.60 -0.21
C VAL A 129 -17.56 -41.33 -0.59
N SER A 130 -18.39 -41.68 0.39
CA SER A 130 -19.68 -42.33 0.16
C SER A 130 -20.75 -41.39 -0.38
N ARG A 131 -20.54 -40.06 -0.28
CA ARG A 131 -21.53 -39.01 -0.56
C ARG A 131 -22.78 -39.16 0.31
N ASP A 132 -22.60 -39.63 1.55
CA ASP A 132 -23.68 -39.78 2.51
C ASP A 132 -24.00 -38.42 3.16
N TYR A 133 -24.72 -37.60 2.39
CA TYR A 133 -25.14 -36.26 2.79
C TYR A 133 -26.35 -36.26 3.71
N ASP A 134 -27.13 -37.34 3.73
CA ASP A 134 -28.27 -37.50 4.64
C ASP A 134 -27.80 -37.58 6.09
N THR A 135 -26.79 -38.41 6.37
CA THR A 135 -26.15 -38.47 7.70
C THR A 135 -25.58 -37.10 8.10
N MET A 136 -24.97 -36.37 7.16
CA MET A 136 -24.46 -35.02 7.44
C MET A 136 -25.57 -34.01 7.73
N ARG A 137 -26.71 -34.08 7.04
CA ARG A 137 -27.89 -33.25 7.33
C ARG A 137 -28.42 -33.49 8.74
N GLU A 138 -28.50 -34.74 9.17
CA GLU A 138 -28.92 -35.09 10.53
C GLU A 138 -27.98 -34.48 11.57
N TYR A 139 -26.66 -34.56 11.36
CA TYR A 139 -25.69 -33.92 12.24
C TYR A 139 -25.85 -32.40 12.27
N MET A 140 -26.12 -31.75 11.14
CA MET A 140 -26.35 -30.30 11.08
C MET A 140 -27.62 -29.88 11.84
N VAL A 141 -28.70 -30.65 11.71
CA VAL A 141 -29.96 -30.39 12.43
C VAL A 141 -29.76 -30.55 13.93
N LEU A 142 -29.17 -31.66 14.37
CA LEU A 142 -28.86 -31.92 15.79
C LEU A 142 -28.00 -30.80 16.40
N ALA A 143 -27.04 -30.30 15.64
CA ALA A 143 -26.13 -29.29 16.12
C ALA A 143 -26.71 -27.85 16.04
N ALA A 144 -27.72 -27.62 15.20
CA ALA A 144 -28.55 -26.42 15.19
C ALA A 144 -29.51 -26.38 16.39
N GLU A 145 -30.15 -27.51 16.73
CA GLU A 145 -31.06 -27.63 17.88
C GLU A 145 -30.35 -27.43 19.23
N GLY A 146 -29.05 -27.71 19.29
CA GLY A 146 -28.21 -27.47 20.47
C GLY A 146 -27.72 -26.04 20.68
N ASP A 147 -28.02 -25.09 19.78
CA ASP A 147 -27.48 -23.71 19.75
C ASP A 147 -25.95 -23.62 19.57
N VAL A 148 -25.37 -24.63 18.92
CA VAL A 148 -23.91 -24.84 18.86
C VAL A 148 -23.36 -24.64 17.45
N PHE A 149 -24.06 -25.11 16.41
CA PHE A 149 -23.42 -25.43 15.12
C PHE A 149 -24.40 -25.55 13.94
N GLY A 150 -25.48 -24.76 13.92
CA GLY A 150 -26.41 -24.76 12.79
C GLY A 150 -25.98 -23.83 11.65
N PRO A 151 -26.26 -24.16 10.39
CA PRO A 151 -26.33 -23.12 9.36
C PRO A 151 -27.35 -22.05 9.78
N PRO A 152 -27.14 -20.78 9.39
CA PRO A 152 -28.15 -19.75 9.52
C PRO A 152 -29.46 -20.26 8.91
N GLN A 153 -30.60 -19.89 9.50
CA GLN A 153 -31.94 -20.26 9.00
C GLN A 153 -32.18 -19.88 7.51
N SER A 154 -31.29 -19.07 6.92
CA SER A 154 -31.32 -18.61 5.55
C SER A 154 -30.70 -19.57 4.52
N PHE A 155 -30.18 -20.74 4.91
CA PHE A 155 -29.62 -21.73 3.98
C PHE A 155 -30.47 -23.00 3.93
N ASP A 156 -30.78 -23.45 2.72
CA ASP A 156 -31.31 -24.79 2.49
C ASP A 156 -30.19 -25.81 2.70
N LEU A 157 -30.50 -26.91 3.40
CA LEU A 157 -29.57 -28.01 3.67
C LEU A 157 -29.39 -28.90 2.42
N THR A 158 -28.94 -28.32 1.31
CA THR A 158 -28.73 -29.06 0.06
C THR A 158 -27.52 -29.99 0.17
N ASP A 159 -27.38 -30.89 -0.81
CA ASP A 159 -26.22 -31.79 -0.90
C ASP A 159 -24.91 -31.00 -1.09
N GLU A 160 -24.95 -29.89 -1.83
CA GLU A 160 -23.81 -28.98 -2.00
C GLU A 160 -23.41 -28.34 -0.67
N PHE A 161 -24.38 -27.91 0.13
CA PHE A 161 -24.12 -27.39 1.47
C PHE A 161 -23.48 -28.46 2.35
N ALA A 162 -24.07 -29.66 2.39
CA ALA A 162 -23.54 -30.77 3.18
C ALA A 162 -22.10 -31.12 2.76
N HIS A 163 -21.82 -31.15 1.46
CA HIS A 163 -20.51 -31.45 0.92
C HIS A 163 -19.46 -30.41 1.34
N GLU A 164 -19.73 -29.11 1.16
CA GLU A 164 -18.78 -28.06 1.53
C GLU A 164 -18.64 -27.91 3.06
N PHE A 165 -19.73 -28.09 3.82
CA PHE A 165 -19.71 -28.07 5.27
C PHE A 165 -18.84 -29.20 5.85
N THR A 166 -18.94 -30.41 5.28
CA THR A 166 -18.09 -31.54 5.68
C THR A 166 -16.61 -31.23 5.44
N LYS A 167 -16.25 -30.56 4.33
CA LYS A 167 -14.88 -30.10 4.10
C LYS A 167 -14.42 -29.07 5.14
N ALA A 168 -15.28 -28.11 5.48
CA ALA A 168 -14.98 -27.09 6.48
C ALA A 168 -14.74 -27.69 7.87
N LEU A 169 -15.54 -28.70 8.24
CA LEU A 169 -15.37 -29.49 9.47
C LEU A 169 -14.03 -30.25 9.50
N ILE A 170 -13.68 -30.94 8.41
CA ILE A 170 -12.40 -31.63 8.30
C ILE A 170 -11.24 -30.62 8.43
N ALA A 171 -11.34 -29.47 7.76
CA ALA A 171 -10.36 -28.40 7.86
C ALA A 171 -10.20 -27.93 9.32
N TYR A 172 -11.30 -27.64 10.02
CA TYR A 172 -11.30 -27.26 11.43
C TYR A 172 -10.57 -28.27 12.31
N TYR A 173 -10.98 -29.54 12.26
CA TYR A 173 -10.42 -30.58 13.13
C TYR A 173 -8.95 -30.87 12.85
N ARG A 174 -8.53 -30.81 11.59
CA ARG A 174 -7.11 -30.92 11.23
C ARG A 174 -6.31 -29.76 11.82
N ILE A 175 -6.82 -28.53 11.73
CA ILE A 175 -6.11 -27.36 12.28
C ILE A 175 -5.96 -27.48 13.80
N ILE A 176 -7.02 -27.79 14.54
CA ILE A 176 -6.92 -27.88 16.02
C ILE A 176 -6.04 -29.06 16.47
N SER A 177 -6.01 -30.15 15.71
CA SER A 177 -5.11 -31.29 15.96
C SER A 177 -3.64 -30.88 15.82
N HIS A 178 -3.28 -30.21 14.72
CA HIS A 178 -1.92 -29.67 14.54
C HIS A 178 -1.56 -28.62 15.60
N ARG A 179 -2.49 -27.72 15.97
CA ARG A 179 -2.28 -26.75 17.05
C ARG A 179 -1.99 -27.44 18.39
N ALA A 180 -2.66 -28.55 18.70
CA ALA A 180 -2.44 -29.32 19.92
C ALA A 180 -1.04 -29.97 19.98
N GLU A 181 -0.43 -30.24 18.83
CA GLU A 181 0.95 -30.70 18.70
C GLU A 181 1.96 -29.54 18.70
N GLY A 182 1.50 -28.29 18.74
CA GLY A 182 2.31 -27.09 18.67
C GLY A 182 2.62 -26.59 17.25
N ASP A 183 2.05 -27.22 16.21
CA ASP A 183 2.19 -26.81 14.80
C ASP A 183 1.09 -25.83 14.40
N TYR A 184 1.30 -24.55 14.70
CA TYR A 184 0.41 -23.47 14.26
C TYR A 184 0.62 -23.07 12.80
N ALA A 185 1.71 -23.49 12.17
CA ALA A 185 2.02 -23.11 10.79
C ALA A 185 1.08 -23.80 9.79
N PHE A 186 0.61 -25.00 10.11
CA PHE A 186 -0.32 -25.79 9.31
C PHE A 186 -1.61 -25.04 8.93
N GLU A 187 -2.13 -24.20 9.81
CA GLU A 187 -3.33 -23.39 9.54
C GLU A 187 -3.19 -22.56 8.27
N ASN A 188 -2.03 -21.94 8.05
CA ASN A 188 -1.75 -21.11 6.87
C ASN A 188 -1.77 -21.91 5.55
N THR A 189 -1.70 -23.25 5.61
CA THR A 189 -1.80 -24.11 4.43
C THR A 189 -3.25 -24.34 3.98
N ILE A 190 -4.21 -24.22 4.91
CA ILE A 190 -5.64 -24.44 4.69
C ILE A 190 -6.38 -23.10 4.59
N LEU A 191 -6.09 -22.21 5.53
CA LEU A 191 -6.53 -20.82 5.57
C LEU A 191 -5.30 -19.95 5.38
N PRO A 192 -4.85 -19.77 4.12
CA PRO A 192 -3.80 -18.79 3.87
C PRO A 192 -4.30 -17.45 4.41
N PRO A 193 -3.46 -16.74 5.19
CA PRO A 193 -3.86 -15.45 5.73
C PRO A 193 -4.36 -14.60 4.58
N GLU A 194 -5.52 -13.99 4.77
CA GLU A 194 -6.06 -13.02 3.82
C GLU A 194 -4.89 -12.11 3.45
N PRO A 195 -4.53 -12.01 2.15
CA PRO A 195 -3.25 -11.43 1.75
C PRO A 195 -3.11 -10.12 2.48
N ALA A 196 -2.16 -10.09 3.43
CA ALA A 196 -2.01 -8.97 4.34
C ALA A 196 -2.07 -7.73 3.46
N ALA A 197 -2.98 -6.79 3.76
CA ALA A 197 -2.98 -5.49 3.11
C ALA A 197 -1.51 -5.08 3.05
N PRO A 198 -0.94 -4.90 1.84
CA PRO A 198 0.47 -5.14 1.60
C PRO A 198 1.26 -4.51 2.74
N GLN A 199 1.88 -5.35 3.57
CA GLN A 199 2.95 -4.88 4.46
C GLN A 199 3.82 -4.01 3.55
N PRO A 200 4.19 -2.79 3.95
CA PRO A 200 4.93 -1.90 3.07
C PRO A 200 6.10 -2.70 2.54
N ALA A 201 6.00 -3.11 1.27
CA ALA A 201 7.11 -3.68 0.57
C ALA A 201 8.18 -2.62 0.73
N GLN A 202 9.34 -3.01 1.25
CA GLN A 202 10.51 -2.16 1.13
C GLN A 202 10.54 -1.74 -0.33
N GLU A 203 10.25 -0.46 -0.55
CA GLU A 203 10.25 0.13 -1.87
C GLU A 203 11.57 -0.30 -2.49
N THR A 204 11.52 -0.82 -3.71
CA THR A 204 12.73 -1.07 -4.48
C THR A 204 13.40 0.29 -4.63
N LYS A 205 14.24 0.66 -3.66
CA LYS A 205 14.99 1.90 -3.64
C LYS A 205 15.70 1.99 -4.98
N SER A 206 15.54 3.11 -5.66
CA SER A 206 16.16 3.32 -6.95
C SER A 206 17.66 3.39 -6.70
N GLN A 207 18.41 2.35 -7.08
CA GLN A 207 19.86 2.24 -6.81
C GLN A 207 20.72 3.24 -7.60
N ILE A 208 20.10 4.18 -8.32
CA ILE A 208 20.82 5.17 -9.12
C ILE A 208 21.33 6.26 -8.18
N VAL A 209 22.65 6.41 -8.12
CA VAL A 209 23.33 7.47 -7.37
C VAL A 209 23.33 8.80 -8.13
N LEU A 210 23.50 9.91 -7.40
CA LEU A 210 23.48 11.27 -7.95
C LEU A 210 24.43 11.45 -9.13
N SER A 211 25.66 10.93 -9.06
CA SER A 211 26.65 11.05 -10.13
C SER A 211 26.20 10.42 -11.44
N GLU A 212 25.52 9.27 -11.36
CA GLU A 212 24.96 8.56 -12.51
C GLU A 212 23.73 9.29 -13.06
N ALA A 213 22.84 9.77 -12.20
CA ALA A 213 21.69 10.55 -12.62
C ALA A 213 22.10 11.86 -13.32
N LEU A 214 23.15 12.53 -12.86
CA LEU A 214 23.68 13.74 -13.51
C LEU A 214 24.24 13.46 -14.90
N LYS A 215 24.92 12.32 -15.09
CA LYS A 215 25.39 11.89 -16.43
C LYS A 215 24.22 11.64 -17.37
N ARG A 216 23.18 10.93 -16.91
CA ARG A 216 21.96 10.67 -17.69
C ARG A 216 21.24 11.97 -18.03
N TYR A 217 21.12 12.88 -17.08
CA TYR A 217 20.52 14.20 -17.29
C TYR A 217 21.27 15.01 -18.35
N LYS A 218 22.62 15.00 -18.31
CA LYS A 218 23.45 15.63 -19.35
C LYS A 218 23.15 15.06 -20.72
N ALA A 219 23.16 13.73 -20.84
CA ALA A 219 22.94 13.02 -22.09
C ALA A 219 21.55 13.34 -22.67
N ASP A 220 20.50 13.32 -21.84
CA ASP A 220 19.13 13.69 -22.24
C ASP A 220 19.06 15.10 -22.80
N ARG A 221 19.62 16.09 -22.09
CA ARG A 221 19.53 17.50 -22.50
C ARG A 221 20.30 17.81 -23.77
N ILE A 222 21.43 17.15 -23.99
CA ILE A 222 22.21 17.27 -25.24
C ILE A 222 21.48 16.56 -26.39
N ALA A 223 20.98 15.33 -26.17
CA ALA A 223 20.24 14.58 -27.18
C ALA A 223 18.97 15.32 -27.63
N ALA A 224 18.26 15.95 -26.69
CA ALA A 224 17.11 16.80 -26.94
C ALA A 224 17.45 18.16 -27.59
N LYS A 225 18.73 18.43 -27.90
CA LYS A 225 19.25 19.71 -28.44
C LYS A 225 18.86 20.92 -27.59
N ARG A 226 18.63 20.72 -26.29
CA ARG A 226 18.28 21.78 -25.33
C ARG A 226 19.52 22.50 -24.81
N TRP A 227 20.65 21.80 -24.70
CA TRP A 227 21.92 22.35 -24.23
C TRP A 227 23.04 22.20 -25.28
N SER A 228 23.92 23.19 -25.35
CA SER A 228 25.25 23.05 -25.96
C SER A 228 26.23 22.43 -24.95
N GLU A 229 27.39 21.96 -25.42
CA GLU A 229 28.42 21.43 -24.51
C GLU A 229 28.90 22.45 -23.47
N GLY A 230 29.03 23.72 -23.86
CA GLY A 230 29.40 24.81 -22.95
C GLY A 230 28.36 25.00 -21.84
N SER A 231 27.08 25.12 -22.20
CA SER A 231 26.00 25.30 -21.23
C SER A 231 25.81 24.08 -20.33
N ALA A 232 26.06 22.87 -20.84
CA ALA A 232 26.03 21.66 -20.04
C ALA A 232 27.09 21.66 -18.94
N ASN A 233 28.30 22.13 -19.23
CA ASN A 233 29.38 22.19 -18.25
C ASN A 233 29.10 23.21 -17.13
N ASP A 234 28.56 24.39 -17.47
CA ASP A 234 28.21 25.41 -16.48
C ASP A 234 27.10 24.94 -15.52
N ILE A 235 26.05 24.31 -16.06
CA ILE A 235 24.94 23.79 -15.27
C ILE A 235 25.38 22.60 -14.42
N LEU A 236 26.19 21.69 -14.96
CA LEU A 236 26.72 20.56 -14.18
C LEU A 236 27.69 21.00 -13.10
N SER A 237 28.52 22.02 -13.34
CA SER A 237 29.37 22.59 -12.28
C SER A 237 28.53 23.10 -11.10
N THR A 238 27.32 23.58 -11.38
CA THR A 238 26.36 23.97 -10.34
C THR A 238 25.77 22.75 -9.63
N LEU A 239 25.32 21.77 -10.39
CA LEU A 239 24.67 20.56 -9.87
C LEU A 239 25.62 19.66 -9.07
N ASN A 240 26.92 19.66 -9.38
CA ASN A 240 27.95 18.96 -8.61
C ASN A 240 28.05 19.45 -7.16
N SER A 241 27.53 20.64 -6.83
CA SER A 241 27.40 21.05 -5.43
C SER A 241 26.50 20.10 -4.62
N LEU A 242 25.59 19.35 -5.25
CA LEU A 242 24.81 18.31 -4.58
C LEU A 242 25.73 17.17 -4.11
N THR A 243 26.56 16.64 -5.02
CA THR A 243 27.50 15.56 -4.70
C THR A 243 28.61 16.00 -3.77
N ASP A 244 29.07 17.25 -3.88
CA ASP A 244 30.13 17.79 -3.02
C ASP A 244 29.67 17.98 -1.56
N ILE A 245 28.38 18.28 -1.35
CA ILE A 245 27.81 18.55 -0.02
C ILE A 245 27.25 17.27 0.62
N LEU A 246 26.52 16.46 -0.15
CA LEU A 246 25.80 15.29 0.36
C LEU A 246 26.54 13.98 0.13
N GLY A 247 27.58 13.98 -0.71
CA GLY A 247 28.19 12.75 -1.22
C GLY A 247 27.43 12.16 -2.41
N ASP A 248 27.94 11.05 -2.94
CA ASP A 248 27.32 10.32 -4.05
C ASP A 248 26.23 9.36 -3.54
N ILE A 249 25.19 9.93 -2.94
CA ILE A 249 24.05 9.19 -2.38
C ILE A 249 23.07 8.75 -3.48
N PRO A 250 22.23 7.73 -3.23
CA PRO A 250 21.07 7.43 -4.06
C PRO A 250 20.18 8.65 -4.26
N VAL A 251 19.65 8.84 -5.47
CA VAL A 251 18.83 10.01 -5.80
C VAL A 251 17.51 10.01 -5.01
N ASP A 252 17.01 8.84 -4.63
CA ASP A 252 15.80 8.67 -3.82
C ASP A 252 15.97 9.02 -2.33
N GLU A 253 17.22 9.09 -1.84
CA GLU A 253 17.54 9.60 -0.50
C GLU A 253 17.64 11.13 -0.46
N LEU A 254 17.58 11.80 -1.61
CA LEU A 254 17.58 13.26 -1.69
C LEU A 254 16.20 13.83 -1.33
N ASP A 255 15.97 14.04 -0.03
CA ASP A 255 14.72 14.58 0.49
C ASP A 255 14.72 16.13 0.60
N ARG A 256 13.60 16.68 1.08
CA ARG A 256 13.43 18.14 1.30
C ARG A 256 14.47 18.71 2.27
N GLN A 257 14.88 17.93 3.28
CA GLN A 257 15.83 18.38 4.29
C GLN A 257 17.25 18.42 3.70
N ALA A 258 17.64 17.41 2.92
CA ALA A 258 18.90 17.36 2.21
C ALA A 258 19.06 18.56 1.25
N VAL A 259 18.03 18.90 0.48
CA VAL A 259 18.10 20.08 -0.42
C VAL A 259 18.15 21.40 0.36
N ARG A 260 17.48 21.50 1.53
CA ARG A 260 17.63 22.67 2.41
C ARG A 260 19.04 22.77 2.97
N HIS A 261 19.64 21.66 3.38
CA HIS A 261 21.02 21.62 3.84
C HIS A 261 21.99 22.08 2.75
N VAL A 262 21.80 21.64 1.51
CA VAL A 262 22.56 22.14 0.35
C VAL A 262 22.41 23.64 0.19
N ARG A 263 21.17 24.16 0.21
CA ARG A 263 20.90 25.61 0.10
C ARG A 263 21.63 26.41 1.18
N ASP A 264 21.50 25.98 2.43
CA ASP A 264 22.03 26.70 3.58
C ASP A 264 23.56 26.65 3.59
N THR A 265 24.14 25.52 3.18
CA THR A 265 25.59 25.38 2.98
C THR A 265 26.09 26.26 1.84
N LEU A 266 25.35 26.36 0.72
CA LEU A 266 25.71 27.23 -0.41
C LEU A 266 25.81 28.71 0.00
N LEU A 267 24.97 29.17 0.94
CA LEU A 267 25.02 30.55 1.48
C LEU A 267 26.26 30.82 2.32
N GLN A 268 26.85 29.79 2.91
CA GLN A 268 28.02 29.91 3.79
C GLN A 268 29.34 29.71 3.03
N LEU A 269 29.28 29.25 1.79
CA LEU A 269 30.47 29.01 0.97
C LEU A 269 31.12 30.32 0.50
N PRO A 270 32.46 30.36 0.41
CA PRO A 270 33.17 31.51 -0.14
C PRO A 270 32.81 31.72 -1.61
N ARG A 271 32.66 32.99 -2.02
CA ARG A 271 32.39 33.36 -3.42
C ARG A 271 33.45 32.83 -4.39
N PHE A 272 34.72 32.74 -3.96
CA PHE A 272 35.84 32.27 -4.78
C PHE A 272 36.49 31.02 -4.19
N ARG A 273 35.86 29.86 -4.43
CA ARG A 273 36.29 28.53 -3.95
C ARG A 273 37.70 28.12 -4.42
N ASN A 274 38.14 28.62 -5.57
CA ASN A 274 39.46 28.30 -6.16
C ASN A 274 40.60 29.23 -5.74
N SER A 275 40.35 30.19 -4.84
CA SER A 275 41.40 31.09 -4.34
C SER A 275 42.44 30.33 -3.50
N LYS A 276 43.66 30.86 -3.38
CA LYS A 276 44.75 30.23 -2.60
C LYS A 276 44.34 29.85 -1.16
N ARG A 277 43.41 30.61 -0.55
CA ARG A 277 42.91 30.39 0.82
C ARG A 277 42.04 29.14 0.95
N PHE A 278 41.29 28.77 -0.09
CA PHE A 278 40.30 27.69 -0.06
C PHE A 278 40.65 26.50 -0.97
N LYS A 279 41.66 26.65 -1.85
CA LYS A 279 42.07 25.61 -2.78
C LYS A 279 42.45 24.31 -2.05
N GLY A 280 41.76 23.21 -2.40
CA GLY A 280 42.01 21.87 -1.86
C GLY A 280 41.33 21.55 -0.52
N LYS A 281 40.56 22.48 0.05
CA LYS A 281 39.77 22.25 1.27
C LYS A 281 38.42 21.60 0.95
N THR A 282 37.88 20.83 1.89
CA THR A 282 36.51 20.31 1.77
C THR A 282 35.49 21.42 1.98
N ILE A 283 34.23 21.21 1.56
CA ILE A 283 33.16 22.19 1.77
C ILE A 283 32.99 22.53 3.26
N GLN A 284 33.05 21.53 4.14
CA GLN A 284 32.93 21.72 5.58
C GLN A 284 34.10 22.55 6.15
N GLU A 285 35.33 22.29 5.69
CA GLU A 285 36.51 23.08 6.08
C GLU A 285 36.45 24.52 5.58
N MET A 286 35.87 24.78 4.40
CA MET A 286 35.69 26.14 3.89
C MET A 286 34.69 26.94 4.72
N VAL A 287 33.58 26.31 5.12
CA VAL A 287 32.55 26.94 5.97
C VAL A 287 33.12 27.24 7.35
N ALA A 288 33.90 26.32 7.93
CA ALA A 288 34.53 26.49 9.24
C ALA A 288 35.57 27.63 9.31
N LEU A 289 36.07 28.11 8.17
CA LEU A 289 37.03 29.21 8.07
C LEU A 289 36.38 30.61 8.00
N GLU A 290 35.06 30.68 8.20
CA GLU A 290 34.25 31.90 8.24
C GLU A 290 34.65 32.90 7.13
N PRO A 291 34.33 32.59 5.86
CA PRO A 291 34.80 33.40 4.75
C PRO A 291 34.20 34.80 4.77
N ASP A 292 35.06 35.81 4.61
CA ASP A 292 34.69 37.24 4.62
C ASP A 292 33.68 37.63 3.51
N ASN A 293 33.62 36.83 2.43
CA ASN A 293 32.74 37.05 1.29
C ASN A 293 32.08 35.74 0.85
N THR A 294 30.79 35.60 1.11
CA THR A 294 29.99 34.42 0.75
C THR A 294 29.24 34.59 -0.58
N VAL A 295 28.65 33.48 -1.06
CA VAL A 295 27.83 33.48 -2.28
C VAL A 295 26.57 34.33 -2.09
N ALA A 296 26.30 35.23 -3.03
CA ALA A 296 25.11 36.08 -2.99
C ALA A 296 23.81 35.27 -3.11
N VAL A 297 22.73 35.76 -2.48
CA VAL A 297 21.40 35.12 -2.48
C VAL A 297 20.89 34.88 -3.90
N SER A 298 21.12 35.81 -4.83
CA SER A 298 20.74 35.67 -6.24
C SER A 298 21.47 34.51 -6.94
N THR A 299 22.75 34.28 -6.61
CA THR A 299 23.51 33.14 -7.12
C THR A 299 23.00 31.82 -6.53
N VAL A 300 22.66 31.78 -5.24
CA VAL A 300 22.02 30.61 -4.62
C VAL A 300 20.66 30.32 -5.26
N ASN A 301 19.85 31.34 -5.55
CA ASN A 301 18.58 31.19 -6.26
C ASN A 301 18.73 30.64 -7.68
N ASN A 302 19.79 31.02 -8.40
CA ASN A 302 20.14 30.43 -9.70
C ASN A 302 20.53 28.95 -9.55
N ASN A 303 21.35 28.63 -8.54
CA ASN A 303 21.71 27.24 -8.25
C ASN A 303 20.48 26.40 -7.91
N LEU A 304 19.57 26.91 -7.08
CA LEU A 304 18.31 26.26 -6.77
C LEU A 304 17.39 26.09 -7.99
N THR A 305 17.46 27.00 -8.97
CA THR A 305 16.73 26.84 -10.22
C THR A 305 17.27 25.65 -11.00
N ASN A 306 18.59 25.55 -11.15
CA ASN A 306 19.23 24.43 -11.82
C ASN A 306 18.97 23.10 -11.11
N ILE A 307 19.11 23.07 -9.77
CA ILE A 307 18.79 21.91 -8.92
C ILE A 307 17.31 21.53 -9.08
N SER A 308 16.39 22.50 -9.05
CA SER A 308 14.98 22.23 -9.29
C SER A 308 14.72 21.68 -10.68
N SER A 309 15.39 22.17 -11.73
CA SER A 309 15.22 21.64 -13.08
C SER A 309 15.74 20.22 -13.22
N PHE A 310 16.87 19.88 -12.59
CA PHE A 310 17.39 18.52 -12.51
C PHE A 310 16.42 17.59 -11.78
N LEU A 311 15.90 18.01 -10.62
CA LEU A 311 15.01 17.18 -9.83
C LEU A 311 13.61 17.05 -10.42
N THR A 312 13.15 18.02 -11.19
CA THR A 312 11.94 17.84 -12.02
C THR A 312 12.18 16.78 -13.09
N TRP A 313 13.37 16.73 -13.71
CA TRP A 313 13.69 15.64 -14.63
C TRP A 313 13.77 14.28 -13.91
N CYS A 314 14.35 14.23 -12.70
CA CYS A 314 14.33 13.00 -11.88
C CYS A 314 12.90 12.57 -11.52
N GLU A 315 11.99 13.52 -11.29
CA GLU A 315 10.56 13.26 -11.06
C GLU A 315 9.89 12.72 -12.35
N ASP A 316 10.14 13.34 -13.51
CA ASP A 316 9.62 12.90 -14.80
C ASP A 316 10.08 11.47 -15.17
N GLU A 317 11.34 11.14 -14.86
CA GLU A 317 11.95 9.80 -15.05
C GLU A 317 11.64 8.82 -13.93
N GLN A 318 10.80 9.19 -12.96
CA GLN A 318 10.38 8.36 -11.83
C GLN A 318 11.55 7.88 -10.94
N LEU A 319 12.66 8.63 -10.92
CA LEU A 319 13.79 8.39 -10.03
C LEU A 319 13.52 8.88 -8.60
N ILE A 320 12.65 9.89 -8.46
CA ILE A 320 12.16 10.42 -7.19
C ILE A 320 10.64 10.62 -7.26
N PRO A 321 9.91 10.49 -6.15
CA PRO A 321 8.45 10.59 -6.15
C PRO A 321 7.92 12.02 -6.37
N ALA A 322 8.71 13.04 -6.03
CA ALA A 322 8.37 14.45 -6.24
C ALA A 322 9.63 15.31 -6.11
N ASN A 323 9.70 16.45 -6.81
CA ASN A 323 10.83 17.38 -6.72
C ASN A 323 10.96 18.06 -5.33
N PRO A 324 11.97 17.71 -4.50
CA PRO A 324 12.16 18.31 -3.19
C PRO A 324 12.65 19.76 -3.26
N ALA A 325 13.11 20.28 -4.40
CA ALA A 325 13.55 21.67 -4.54
C ALA A 325 12.42 22.65 -4.88
N HIS A 326 11.20 22.18 -5.14
CA HIS A 326 10.10 23.04 -5.57
C HIS A 326 9.83 24.17 -4.56
N ARG A 327 9.86 25.43 -5.02
CA ARG A 327 9.65 26.63 -4.19
C ARG A 327 10.65 26.82 -3.02
N LEU A 328 11.91 26.41 -3.17
CA LEU A 328 12.96 26.66 -2.16
C LEU A 328 13.72 27.99 -2.31
N LYS A 329 13.41 28.79 -3.33
CA LYS A 329 14.06 30.10 -3.55
C LYS A 329 13.90 31.02 -2.34
N ILE A 330 14.96 31.76 -2.06
CA ILE A 330 15.03 32.74 -0.97
C ILE A 330 14.50 34.07 -1.50
N LYS A 331 13.67 34.76 -0.72
CA LYS A 331 13.16 36.09 -1.05
C LYS A 331 14.33 37.08 -1.08
N GLU A 332 14.52 37.76 -2.20
CA GLU A 332 15.52 38.82 -2.32
C GLU A 332 14.96 40.10 -1.68
N GLU A 333 15.68 40.64 -0.70
CA GLU A 333 15.46 42.02 -0.25
C GLU A 333 16.09 42.94 -1.29
N LYS A 334 15.27 43.77 -1.94
CA LYS A 334 15.80 44.80 -2.85
C LYS A 334 16.63 45.78 -2.03
N PRO A 335 17.86 46.11 -2.42
CA PRO A 335 18.56 47.22 -1.80
C PRO A 335 17.72 48.48 -1.97
N GLU A 336 17.48 49.22 -0.88
CA GLU A 336 16.92 50.56 -0.94
C GLU A 336 17.79 51.37 -1.92
N THR A 337 17.21 51.74 -3.05
CA THR A 337 17.83 52.69 -3.96
C THR A 337 17.94 54.02 -3.23
N GLU A 338 19.13 54.32 -2.71
CA GLU A 338 19.52 55.66 -2.30
C GLU A 338 19.23 56.61 -3.47
N HIS A 339 18.27 57.51 -3.27
CA HIS A 339 18.09 58.68 -4.10
C HIS A 339 19.37 59.51 -4.03
N ARG A 340 20.18 59.50 -5.10
CA ARG A 340 21.12 60.60 -5.35
C ARG A 340 20.31 61.76 -5.93
N SER A 341 20.16 62.79 -5.10
CA SER A 341 19.68 64.13 -5.47
C SER A 341 20.61 64.81 -6.47
#